data_AF-A0A1G9QC25-F1
#
_entry.id   AF-A0A1G9QC25-F1
#
_cell.length_a   1.000
_cell.length_b   1.000
_cell.length_c   1.000
_cell.angle_alpha   90.00
_cell.angle_beta   90.00
_cell.angle_gamma   90.00
#
_symmetry.space_group_name_H-M   'P 1'
#
loop_
_entity.id
_entity.type
_entity.pdbx_description
1 polymer ?
#
loop_
_entity_poly.entity_id
_entity_poly.type
_entity_poly.pdbx_seq_one_letter_code
_entity_poly.pdbx_strand_id
1 'polypeptide(L)'
;MTLPADPGADPPALVPGELRGYRRFRLAEDGLRPPVHVGAGPWSWPVEHARCMVDEGHLPPARGCGCGLYGWYHPSHTGLGTGWGDVTAVVAARGRIVLGDTGFRAAAARVLAVSLPRRARFSRRRRRRCERLLADRYPGVPVYRSRRRMLCRHPPEDLSALGIAVRPSRAPCYGWTALAVWLAGVLVLCSVAVVPRPVLLGITPAGWLGALACFVLWQVLLGWLVSRASPLPGQAPR
;
A
#
# COMPACT_ATOMS: atom_id res chain seq x y z
N MET A 1 -25.41 -9.69 20.16
CA MET A 1 -25.08 -10.45 21.39
C MET A 1 -23.58 -10.38 21.60
N THR A 2 -23.14 -9.45 22.44
CA THR A 2 -21.76 -9.29 22.89
C THR A 2 -21.48 -10.38 23.92
N LEU A 3 -20.50 -11.26 23.68
CA LEU A 3 -19.99 -12.11 24.74
C LEU A 3 -19.33 -11.21 25.79
N PRO A 4 -19.55 -11.45 27.09
CA PRO A 4 -18.88 -10.69 28.15
C PRO A 4 -17.37 -10.88 28.01
N ALA A 5 -16.62 -9.80 28.29
CA ALA A 5 -15.17 -9.85 28.39
C ALA A 5 -14.81 -10.91 29.44
N ASP A 6 -13.92 -11.83 29.08
CA ASP A 6 -13.37 -12.83 30.01
C ASP A 6 -12.74 -12.09 31.20
N PRO A 7 -13.32 -12.19 32.41
CA PRO A 7 -12.85 -11.46 33.57
C PRO A 7 -11.49 -11.99 34.09
N GLY A 8 -10.99 -13.10 33.55
CA GLY A 8 -9.69 -13.69 33.90
C GLY A 8 -8.55 -13.37 32.93
N ALA A 9 -8.79 -12.63 31.85
CA ALA A 9 -7.72 -12.24 30.94
C ALA A 9 -6.90 -11.11 31.57
N ASP A 10 -5.62 -11.37 31.86
CA ASP A 10 -4.69 -10.35 32.32
C ASP A 10 -4.79 -9.10 31.42
N PRO A 11 -4.79 -7.89 32.02
CA PRO A 11 -4.81 -6.67 31.25
C PRO A 11 -3.63 -6.69 30.27
N PRO A 12 -3.85 -6.41 28.97
CA PRO A 12 -2.79 -6.49 28.00
C PRO A 12 -1.65 -5.55 28.40
N ALA A 13 -0.43 -6.07 28.39
CA ALA A 13 0.77 -5.30 28.74
C ALA A 13 0.79 -3.98 27.96
N LEU A 14 0.73 -2.86 28.68
CA LEU A 14 0.75 -1.53 28.10
C LEU A 14 2.21 -1.16 27.82
N VAL A 15 2.53 -0.95 26.54
CA VAL A 15 3.84 -0.45 26.12
C VAL A 15 3.73 1.07 25.95
N PRO A 16 4.51 1.87 26.69
CA PRO A 16 4.51 3.32 26.52
C PRO A 16 5.13 3.68 25.16
N GLY A 17 4.47 4.58 24.41
CA GLY A 17 5.03 5.12 23.18
C GLY A 17 4.02 5.33 22.05
N GLU A 18 4.55 5.72 20.90
CA GLU A 18 3.81 5.79 19.63
C GLU A 18 4.41 4.77 18.66
N LEU A 19 3.56 4.08 17.91
CA LEU A 19 3.99 3.16 16.87
C LEU A 19 4.06 3.90 15.53
N ARG A 20 5.24 3.92 14.90
CA ARG A 20 5.40 4.51 13.58
C ARG A 20 4.87 3.57 12.50
N GLY A 21 4.07 4.14 11.61
CA GLY A 21 3.57 3.45 10.43
C GLY A 21 3.59 4.32 9.18
N TYR A 22 3.21 3.69 8.08
CA TYR A 22 3.00 4.35 6.80
C TYR A 22 1.53 4.26 6.42
N ARG A 23 1.00 5.33 5.81
CA ARG A 23 -0.36 5.38 5.31
C ARG A 23 -0.41 6.14 3.99
N ARG A 24 -1.43 5.86 3.17
CA ARG A 24 -1.69 6.61 1.95
C ARG A 24 -2.92 7.47 2.08
N PHE A 25 -2.86 8.60 1.40
CA PHE A 25 -3.89 9.61 1.34
C PHE A 25 -4.09 10.05 -0.09
N ARG A 26 -5.32 10.43 -0.44
CA ARG A 26 -5.59 11.29 -1.59
C ARG A 26 -5.47 12.73 -1.12
N LEU A 27 -4.63 13.53 -1.77
CA LEU A 27 -4.58 14.96 -1.49
C LEU A 27 -5.74 15.65 -2.22
N ALA A 28 -6.69 16.18 -1.45
CA ALA A 28 -7.82 16.98 -1.89
C ALA A 28 -7.66 18.43 -1.42
N GLU A 29 -8.54 19.34 -1.83
CA GLU A 29 -8.42 20.78 -1.52
C GLU A 29 -8.66 21.11 -0.04
N ASP A 30 -9.32 20.20 0.68
CA ASP A 30 -9.57 20.28 2.11
C ASP A 30 -8.54 19.54 2.97
N GLY A 31 -7.63 18.76 2.35
CA GLY A 31 -6.52 18.10 3.04
C GLY A 31 -6.27 16.66 2.60
N LEU A 32 -5.73 15.86 3.52
CA LEU A 32 -5.39 14.47 3.32
C LEU A 32 -6.61 13.58 3.55
N ARG A 33 -7.20 13.02 2.49
CA ARG A 33 -8.36 12.13 2.60
C ARG A 33 -7.95 10.65 2.56
N PRO A 34 -8.48 9.80 3.44
CA PRO A 34 -8.31 8.35 3.32
C PRO A 34 -8.84 7.82 1.98
N PRO A 35 -8.13 6.91 1.30
CA PRO A 35 -8.53 6.44 -0.03
C PRO A 35 -9.80 5.56 -0.03
N VAL A 36 -10.05 4.82 1.05
CA VAL A 36 -11.17 3.86 1.16
C VAL A 36 -12.37 4.45 1.91
N HIS A 37 -12.13 5.44 2.77
CA HIS A 37 -13.15 6.07 3.62
C HIS A 37 -13.40 7.49 3.13
N VAL A 38 -13.81 7.66 1.87
CA VAL A 38 -13.94 8.98 1.23
C VAL A 38 -14.97 9.86 1.95
N GLY A 39 -15.99 9.23 2.56
CA GLY A 39 -17.00 9.89 3.38
C GLY A 39 -16.52 10.35 4.77
N ALA A 40 -15.34 9.90 5.23
CA ALA A 40 -14.79 10.33 6.54
C ALA A 40 -14.22 11.76 6.53
N GLY A 41 -14.12 12.39 5.35
CA GLY A 41 -13.57 13.74 5.22
C GLY A 41 -12.04 13.79 5.29
N PRO A 42 -11.46 15.00 5.44
CA PRO A 42 -10.03 15.18 5.57
C PRO A 42 -9.53 14.73 6.95
N TRP A 43 -8.30 14.24 6.99
CA TRP A 43 -7.64 13.84 8.23
C TRP A 43 -7.51 15.02 9.18
N SER A 44 -7.97 14.85 10.42
CA SER A 44 -7.95 15.89 11.44
C SER A 44 -6.52 16.18 11.91
N TRP A 45 -6.24 17.45 12.16
CA TRP A 45 -4.99 17.92 12.76
C TRP A 45 -5.27 18.43 14.19
N PRO A 46 -4.37 18.20 15.18
CA PRO A 46 -3.07 17.53 15.07
C PRO A 46 -3.14 16.00 15.11
N VAL A 47 -4.26 15.44 15.61
CA VAL A 47 -4.45 13.99 15.79
C VAL A 47 -5.81 13.59 15.26
N GLU A 48 -5.83 12.55 14.43
CA GLU A 48 -7.05 11.89 13.99
C GLU A 48 -7.41 10.77 14.98
N HIS A 49 -8.70 10.65 15.29
CA HIS A 49 -9.25 9.58 16.11
C HIS A 49 -10.12 8.68 15.25
N ALA A 50 -9.94 7.36 15.39
CA ALA A 50 -10.79 6.39 14.76
C ALA A 50 -12.23 6.52 15.26
N ARG A 51 -13.18 6.36 14.35
CA ARG A 51 -14.61 6.25 14.64
C ARG A 51 -15.12 4.96 13.99
N CYS A 52 -16.05 4.29 14.65
CA CYS A 52 -16.75 3.18 14.02
C CYS A 52 -17.99 3.73 13.31
N MET A 53 -18.23 3.26 12.08
CA MET A 53 -19.43 3.61 11.31
C MET A 53 -20.57 2.60 11.52
N VAL A 54 -20.31 1.48 12.20
CA VAL A 54 -21.26 0.37 12.42
C VAL A 54 -21.89 0.45 13.80
N ASP A 55 -21.10 0.79 14.82
CA ASP A 55 -21.52 0.84 16.21
C ASP A 55 -20.81 2.00 16.91
N GLU A 56 -21.56 3.07 17.21
CA GLU A 56 -21.01 4.25 17.91
C GLU A 56 -20.67 3.96 19.38
N GLY A 57 -21.19 2.86 19.95
CA GLY A 57 -21.04 2.51 21.36
C GLY A 57 -19.69 1.90 21.72
N HIS A 58 -18.91 1.41 20.74
CA HIS A 58 -17.64 0.75 21.03
C HIS A 58 -16.40 1.58 20.65
N LEU A 59 -15.34 1.46 21.46
CA LEU A 59 -14.09 2.20 21.26
C LEU A 59 -13.22 1.54 20.18
N PRO A 60 -12.95 2.20 19.03
CA PRO A 60 -12.10 1.66 17.99
C PRO A 60 -10.62 1.64 18.42
N PRO A 61 -9.81 0.68 17.94
CA PRO A 61 -10.23 -0.54 17.24
C PRO A 61 -10.89 -1.52 18.23
N ALA A 62 -12.01 -2.11 17.81
CA ALA A 62 -12.69 -3.17 18.55
C ALA A 62 -12.38 -4.55 17.95
N ARG A 63 -12.36 -5.58 18.81
CA ARG A 63 -12.22 -6.98 18.35
C ARG A 63 -13.43 -7.35 17.49
N GLY A 64 -13.21 -8.06 16.39
CA GLY A 64 -14.26 -8.48 15.46
C GLY A 64 -14.86 -7.38 14.57
N CYS A 65 -14.50 -6.11 14.76
CA CYS A 65 -14.95 -5.01 13.91
C CYS A 65 -13.83 -4.53 13.00
N GLY A 66 -14.15 -4.03 11.81
CA GLY A 66 -13.20 -3.41 10.87
C GLY A 66 -12.81 -1.96 11.21
N CYS A 67 -13.26 -1.41 12.34
CA CYS A 67 -12.97 -0.04 12.74
C CYS A 67 -11.49 0.18 13.14
N GLY A 68 -11.04 1.43 13.09
CA GLY A 68 -9.67 1.82 13.43
C GLY A 68 -8.92 2.52 12.30
N LEU A 69 -7.84 3.22 12.66
CA LEU A 69 -6.93 3.84 11.71
C LEU A 69 -5.89 2.81 11.25
N TYR A 70 -5.96 2.40 9.99
CA TYR A 70 -5.03 1.43 9.40
C TYR A 70 -3.66 2.05 9.08
N GLY A 71 -2.59 1.33 9.37
CA GLY A 71 -1.23 1.67 8.93
C GLY A 71 -0.44 0.43 8.59
N TRP A 72 0.63 0.59 7.81
CA TRP A 72 1.57 -0.50 7.48
C TRP A 72 2.91 -0.27 8.18
N TYR A 73 3.58 -1.34 8.62
CA TYR A 73 4.90 -1.24 9.23
C TYR A 73 5.99 -0.90 8.21
N HIS A 74 5.85 -1.44 6.98
CA HIS A 74 6.82 -1.21 5.90
C HIS A 74 6.16 -0.49 4.72
N PRO A 75 6.81 0.54 4.14
CA PRO A 75 6.22 1.33 3.07
C PRO A 75 5.91 0.50 1.81
N SER A 76 6.63 -0.58 1.53
CA SER A 76 6.34 -1.44 0.36
C SER A 76 4.89 -1.97 0.33
N HIS A 77 4.25 -2.13 1.51
CA HIS A 77 2.87 -2.63 1.62
C HIS A 77 1.82 -1.56 1.27
N THR A 78 2.22 -0.30 1.10
CA THR A 78 1.31 0.77 0.67
C THR A 78 0.92 0.69 -0.82
N GLY A 79 1.47 -0.27 -1.57
CA GLY A 79 1.32 -0.38 -3.03
C GLY A 79 2.09 0.68 -3.83
N LEU A 80 2.10 0.52 -5.15
CA LEU A 80 2.98 1.26 -6.08
C LEU A 80 2.49 2.64 -6.50
N GLY A 81 1.20 2.96 -6.40
CA GLY A 81 0.76 4.29 -6.84
C GLY A 81 -0.63 4.39 -7.45
N THR A 82 -1.13 3.29 -8.01
CA THR A 82 -2.28 3.28 -8.91
C THR A 82 -3.54 2.91 -8.12
N GLY A 83 -4.36 3.91 -7.76
CA GLY A 83 -5.70 3.71 -7.17
C GLY A 83 -5.87 4.24 -5.74
N TRP A 84 -5.01 3.84 -4.81
CA TRP A 84 -5.25 3.99 -3.36
C TRP A 84 -4.61 5.26 -2.74
N GLY A 85 -4.87 6.44 -3.32
CA GLY A 85 -4.31 7.74 -2.88
C GLY A 85 -3.05 8.14 -3.66
N ASP A 86 -2.56 9.37 -3.53
CA ASP A 86 -1.39 9.86 -4.27
C ASP A 86 -0.30 10.47 -3.36
N VAL A 87 -0.58 10.61 -2.07
CA VAL A 87 0.36 11.00 -1.01
C VAL A 87 0.66 9.78 -0.15
N THR A 88 1.93 9.63 0.24
CA THR A 88 2.37 8.72 1.31
C THR A 88 2.72 9.55 2.52
N ALA A 89 2.25 9.14 3.68
CA ALA A 89 2.54 9.77 4.96
C ALA A 89 3.20 8.78 5.92
N VAL A 90 4.04 9.32 6.79
CA VAL A 90 4.48 8.66 8.02
C VAL A 90 3.50 9.09 9.10
N VAL A 91 2.98 8.13 9.86
CA VAL A 91 2.06 8.38 10.96
C VAL A 91 2.64 7.84 12.26
N ALA A 92 2.38 8.53 13.35
CA ALA A 92 2.59 8.03 14.71
C ALA A 92 1.23 7.61 15.27
N ALA A 93 1.06 6.32 15.49
CA ALA A 93 -0.14 5.71 16.02
C ALA A 93 -0.06 5.58 17.54
N ARG A 94 -1.17 5.79 18.23
CA ARG A 94 -1.24 5.78 19.70
C ARG A 94 -2.58 5.28 20.21
N GLY A 95 -2.63 5.03 21.52
CA GLY A 95 -3.79 4.49 22.21
C GLY A 95 -3.89 2.97 22.04
N ARG A 96 -5.11 2.45 21.93
CA ARG A 96 -5.31 1.02 21.64
C ARG A 96 -4.86 0.71 20.22
N ILE A 97 -3.96 -0.26 20.07
CA ILE A 97 -3.45 -0.72 18.78
C ILE A 97 -3.65 -2.22 18.68
N VAL A 98 -4.25 -2.66 17.57
CA VAL A 98 -4.30 -4.07 17.16
C VAL A 98 -3.21 -4.29 16.13
N LEU A 99 -2.22 -5.10 16.49
CA LEU A 99 -1.11 -5.48 15.64
C LEU A 99 -1.54 -6.65 14.73
N GLY A 100 -1.25 -6.54 13.44
CA GLY A 100 -1.32 -7.65 12.48
C GLY A 100 0.07 -7.92 11.89
N ASP A 101 0.14 -8.78 10.87
CA ASP A 101 1.44 -9.25 10.34
C ASP A 101 2.20 -8.17 9.54
N THR A 102 1.49 -7.35 8.78
CA THR A 102 2.09 -6.36 7.86
C THR A 102 1.78 -4.91 8.23
N GLY A 103 0.92 -4.73 9.23
CA GLY A 103 0.40 -3.44 9.63
C GLY A 103 -0.47 -3.54 10.88
N PHE A 104 -1.13 -2.45 11.20
CA PHE A 104 -1.86 -2.29 12.45
C PHE A 104 -3.14 -1.50 12.25
N ARG A 105 -3.99 -1.53 13.28
CA ARG A 105 -5.14 -0.63 13.44
C ARG A 105 -5.01 0.10 14.77
N ALA A 106 -5.17 1.41 14.75
CA ALA A 106 -4.97 2.24 15.94
C ALA A 106 -6.20 3.09 16.27
N ALA A 107 -6.34 3.43 17.56
CA ALA A 107 -7.39 4.31 18.06
C ALA A 107 -7.17 5.76 17.63
N ALA A 108 -5.91 6.21 17.59
CA ALA A 108 -5.56 7.54 17.16
C ALA A 108 -4.23 7.56 16.41
N ALA A 109 -4.04 8.53 15.53
CA ALA A 109 -2.76 8.73 14.86
C ALA A 109 -2.56 10.19 14.40
N ARG A 110 -1.31 10.64 14.45
CA ARG A 110 -0.88 11.94 13.93
C ARG A 110 0.03 11.77 12.72
N VAL A 111 0.01 12.75 11.82
CA VAL A 111 0.90 12.76 10.66
C VAL A 111 2.25 13.34 11.06
N LEU A 112 3.33 12.58 10.86
CA LEU A 112 4.70 12.99 11.15
C LEU A 112 5.42 13.59 9.94
N ALA A 113 5.10 13.12 8.74
CA ALA A 113 5.73 13.54 7.51
C ALA A 113 4.89 13.14 6.31
N VAL A 114 4.99 13.89 5.21
CA VAL A 114 4.26 13.57 3.97
C VAL A 114 5.16 13.71 2.76
N SER A 115 4.95 12.86 1.75
CA SER A 115 5.60 12.98 0.45
C SER A 115 4.63 13.47 -0.61
N LEU A 116 5.05 14.45 -1.42
CA LEU A 116 4.22 14.99 -2.48
C LEU A 116 3.83 13.94 -3.54
N PRO A 117 2.65 14.11 -4.19
CA PRO A 117 2.23 13.26 -5.29
C PRO A 117 3.27 13.17 -6.40
N ARG A 118 3.46 11.98 -6.99
CA ARG A 118 4.40 11.79 -8.11
C ARG A 118 4.12 12.78 -9.25
N ARG A 119 2.83 12.98 -9.57
CA ARG A 119 2.36 13.95 -10.58
C ARG A 119 2.73 15.40 -10.29
N ALA A 120 2.90 15.79 -9.03
CA ALA A 120 3.31 17.14 -8.65
C ALA A 120 4.80 17.40 -8.97
N ARG A 121 5.60 16.36 -9.22
CA ARG A 121 7.03 16.52 -9.56
C ARG A 121 7.24 17.18 -10.92
N PHE A 122 6.32 16.97 -11.86
CA PHE A 122 6.45 17.43 -13.24
C PHE A 122 5.99 18.87 -13.45
N SER A 123 5.38 19.52 -12.45
CA SER A 123 4.91 20.91 -12.57
C SER A 123 5.25 21.72 -11.33
N ARG A 124 6.08 22.75 -11.49
CA ARG A 124 6.47 23.67 -10.39
C ARG A 124 5.24 24.33 -9.75
N ARG A 125 4.23 24.73 -10.55
CA ARG A 125 2.99 25.35 -10.05
C ARG A 125 2.18 24.37 -9.21
N ARG A 126 1.96 23.14 -9.70
CA ARG A 126 1.25 22.10 -8.94
C ARG A 126 1.98 21.76 -7.64
N ARG A 127 3.30 21.64 -7.69
CA ARG A 127 4.14 21.40 -6.51
C ARG A 127 3.92 22.48 -5.44
N ARG A 128 4.10 23.76 -5.79
CA ARG A 128 3.90 24.89 -4.87
C ARG A 128 2.48 24.95 -4.31
N ARG A 129 1.48 24.56 -5.10
CA ARG A 129 0.09 24.47 -4.63
C ARG A 129 -0.06 23.39 -3.56
N CYS A 130 0.45 22.18 -3.81
CA CYS A 130 0.40 21.10 -2.83
C CYS A 130 1.21 21.41 -1.56
N GLU A 131 2.40 22.01 -1.70
CA GLU A 131 3.23 22.43 -0.56
C GLU A 131 2.50 23.45 0.32
N ARG A 132 1.88 24.49 -0.28
CA ARG A 132 1.09 25.48 0.46
C ARG A 132 -0.11 24.84 1.17
N LEU A 133 -0.92 24.08 0.43
CA LEU A 133 -2.07 23.38 0.99
C LEU A 133 -1.69 22.52 2.23
N LEU A 134 -0.58 21.77 2.14
CA LEU A 134 -0.12 20.93 3.24
C LEU A 134 0.40 21.75 4.42
N ALA A 135 1.09 22.86 4.15
CA ALA A 135 1.55 23.78 5.20
C ALA A 135 0.38 24.44 5.93
N ASP A 136 -0.67 24.83 5.20
CA ASP A 136 -1.86 25.49 5.75
C ASP A 136 -2.72 24.52 6.58
N ARG A 137 -2.93 23.29 6.07
CA ARG A 137 -3.81 22.28 6.71
C ARG A 137 -3.11 21.45 7.80
N TYR A 138 -1.80 21.30 7.70
CA TYR A 138 -1.00 20.47 8.61
C TYR A 138 0.26 21.23 9.04
N PRO A 139 0.12 22.33 9.81
CA PRO A 139 1.24 23.15 10.21
C PRO A 139 2.26 22.32 11.01
N GLY A 140 3.55 22.56 10.72
CA GLY A 140 4.66 21.85 11.34
C GLY A 140 4.97 20.46 10.75
N VAL A 141 4.14 19.92 9.85
CA VAL A 141 4.42 18.62 9.22
C VAL A 141 5.42 18.78 8.06
N PRO A 142 6.60 18.13 8.11
CA PRO A 142 7.58 18.20 7.03
C PRO A 142 7.06 17.58 5.73
N VAL A 143 7.14 18.36 4.65
CA VAL A 143 6.74 17.97 3.29
C VAL A 143 7.95 17.63 2.44
N TYR A 144 8.00 16.40 1.93
CA TYR A 144 9.09 15.88 1.12
C TYR A 144 8.71 15.81 -0.36
N ARG A 145 9.61 16.28 -1.23
CA ARG A 145 9.41 16.21 -2.71
C ARG A 145 9.40 14.78 -3.25
N SER A 146 10.04 13.85 -2.55
CA SER A 146 10.07 12.45 -2.93
C SER A 146 9.86 11.54 -1.73
N ARG A 147 9.12 10.46 -1.99
CA ARG A 147 8.91 9.36 -1.03
C ARG A 147 10.24 8.79 -0.55
N ARG A 148 11.21 8.60 -1.45
CA ARG A 148 12.56 8.13 -1.09
C ARG A 148 13.20 9.02 -0.01
N ARG A 149 13.19 10.35 -0.17
CA ARG A 149 13.75 11.28 0.82
C ARG A 149 13.01 11.22 2.16
N MET A 150 11.68 11.09 2.14
CA MET A 150 10.89 10.90 3.36
C MET A 150 11.30 9.62 4.09
N LEU A 151 11.41 8.50 3.37
CA LEU A 151 11.79 7.21 3.95
C LEU A 151 13.23 7.18 4.47
N CYS A 152 14.17 7.89 3.85
CA CYS A 152 15.52 8.03 4.38
C CYS A 152 15.56 8.78 5.73
N ARG A 153 14.67 9.75 5.94
CA ARG A 153 14.55 10.52 7.19
C ARG A 153 13.68 9.81 8.24
N HIS A 154 12.75 8.97 7.78
CA HIS A 154 11.79 8.23 8.59
C HIS A 154 11.81 6.76 8.17
N PRO A 155 12.88 6.02 8.49
CA PRO A 155 12.96 4.59 8.18
C PRO A 155 11.90 3.81 8.98
N PRO A 156 11.56 2.58 8.52
CA PRO A 156 10.66 1.69 9.26
C PRO A 156 11.20 1.48 10.67
N GLU A 157 10.29 1.46 11.64
CA GLU A 157 10.63 1.19 13.04
C GLU A 157 10.96 -0.29 13.22
N ASP A 158 11.93 -0.58 14.10
CA ASP A 158 12.20 -1.96 14.52
C ASP A 158 11.16 -2.36 15.57
N LEU A 159 10.37 -3.38 15.24
CA LEU A 159 9.30 -3.91 16.08
C LEU A 159 9.64 -5.31 16.61
N SER A 160 10.92 -5.72 16.55
CA SER A 160 11.41 -6.99 17.05
C SER A 160 11.08 -7.21 18.53
N ALA A 161 11.13 -6.15 19.35
CA ALA A 161 10.73 -6.17 20.76
C ALA A 161 9.24 -6.49 20.98
N LEU A 162 8.39 -6.27 19.96
CA LEU A 162 6.97 -6.65 19.97
C LEU A 162 6.73 -8.01 19.30
N GLY A 163 7.80 -8.74 18.95
CA GLY A 163 7.73 -10.02 18.23
C GLY A 163 7.38 -9.87 16.75
N ILE A 164 7.44 -8.66 16.18
CA ILE A 164 7.03 -8.39 14.80
C ILE A 164 8.26 -8.26 13.90
N ALA A 165 8.41 -9.20 12.96
CA ALA A 165 9.41 -9.10 11.91
C ALA A 165 8.89 -8.25 10.73
N VAL A 166 9.33 -6.99 10.67
CA VAL A 166 8.94 -6.07 9.59
C VAL A 166 9.62 -6.47 8.28
N ARG A 167 8.85 -7.09 7.36
CA ARG A 167 9.37 -7.54 6.06
C ARG A 167 8.88 -6.66 4.89
N PRO A 168 9.76 -6.33 3.93
CA PRO A 168 9.33 -5.70 2.69
C PRO A 168 8.49 -6.66 1.85
N SER A 169 7.50 -6.11 1.15
CA SER A 169 6.67 -6.83 0.18
C SER A 169 7.47 -7.12 -1.08
N ARG A 170 7.37 -8.36 -1.56
CA ARG A 170 7.90 -8.77 -2.87
C ARG A 170 6.93 -8.47 -4.03
N ALA A 171 5.69 -8.05 -3.73
CA ALA A 171 4.68 -7.76 -4.75
C ALA A 171 5.14 -6.76 -5.84
N PRO A 172 5.86 -5.66 -5.51
CA PRO A 172 6.38 -4.76 -6.53
C PRO A 172 7.38 -5.43 -7.48
N CYS A 173 8.23 -6.34 -6.98
CA CYS A 173 9.18 -7.07 -7.81
C CYS A 173 8.44 -7.98 -8.80
N TYR A 174 7.45 -8.74 -8.34
CA TYR A 174 6.61 -9.56 -9.21
C TYR A 174 5.90 -8.73 -10.29
N GLY A 175 5.41 -7.54 -9.95
CA GLY A 175 4.80 -6.62 -10.91
C GLY A 175 5.76 -6.16 -12.00
N TRP A 176 7.01 -5.81 -11.65
CA TRP A 176 8.03 -5.45 -12.64
C TRP A 176 8.46 -6.64 -13.50
N THR A 177 8.61 -7.82 -12.91
CA THR A 177 8.90 -9.05 -13.65
C THR A 177 7.77 -9.40 -14.61
N ALA A 178 6.51 -9.26 -14.20
CA ALA A 178 5.35 -9.47 -15.08
C ALA A 178 5.39 -8.53 -16.28
N LEU A 179 5.68 -7.24 -16.06
CA LEU A 179 5.78 -6.27 -17.13
C LEU A 179 6.92 -6.61 -18.11
N ALA A 180 8.09 -7.00 -17.60
CA ALA A 180 9.22 -7.39 -18.44
C ALA A 180 8.90 -8.63 -19.29
N VAL A 181 8.32 -9.67 -18.68
CA VAL A 181 7.87 -10.88 -19.38
C VAL A 181 6.79 -10.56 -20.41
N TRP A 182 5.88 -9.64 -20.10
CA TRP A 182 4.83 -9.21 -21.03
C TRP A 182 5.42 -8.48 -22.24
N LEU A 183 6.31 -7.50 -21.99
CA LEU A 183 7.00 -6.77 -23.06
C LEU A 183 7.81 -7.69 -23.97
N ALA A 184 8.50 -8.69 -23.40
CA ALA A 184 9.25 -9.68 -24.16
C ALA A 184 8.33 -10.50 -25.08
N GLY A 185 7.19 -10.97 -24.58
CA GLY A 185 6.24 -11.73 -25.41
C GLY A 185 5.56 -10.87 -26.49
N VAL A 186 5.24 -9.61 -26.19
CA VAL A 186 4.73 -8.66 -27.20
C VAL A 186 5.78 -8.45 -28.29
N LEU A 187 7.05 -8.27 -27.93
CA LEU A 187 8.14 -8.13 -28.90
C LEU A 187 8.26 -9.36 -29.80
N VAL A 188 8.15 -10.58 -29.24
CA VAL A 188 8.14 -11.84 -30.00
C VAL A 188 6.94 -11.88 -30.97
N LEU A 189 5.73 -11.55 -30.52
CA LEU A 189 4.55 -11.51 -31.39
C LEU A 189 4.70 -10.49 -32.52
N CYS A 190 5.21 -9.29 -32.22
CA CYS A 190 5.46 -8.27 -33.24
C CYS A 190 6.54 -8.69 -34.23
N SER A 191 7.54 -9.47 -33.80
CA SER A 191 8.61 -9.96 -34.70
C SER A 191 8.08 -10.84 -35.82
N VAL A 192 6.98 -11.60 -35.58
CA VAL A 192 6.32 -12.44 -36.60
C VAL A 192 5.88 -11.64 -37.82
N ALA A 193 5.47 -10.37 -37.63
CA ALA A 193 5.06 -9.50 -38.73
C ALA A 193 6.21 -9.13 -39.68
N VAL A 194 7.46 -9.27 -39.23
CA VAL A 194 8.68 -8.97 -39.99
C VAL A 194 9.30 -10.25 -40.59
N VAL A 195 8.81 -11.43 -40.21
CA VAL A 195 9.31 -12.70 -40.73
C VAL A 195 8.84 -12.89 -42.19
N PRO A 196 9.75 -13.19 -43.14
CA PRO A 196 9.37 -13.46 -44.52
C PRO A 196 8.36 -14.61 -44.63
N ARG A 197 7.30 -14.42 -45.43
CA ARG A 197 6.27 -15.44 -45.71
C ARG A 197 6.81 -16.83 -46.08
N PRO A 198 7.87 -17.01 -46.91
CA PRO A 198 8.38 -18.35 -47.20
C PRO A 198 8.92 -19.07 -45.95
N VAL A 199 9.45 -18.33 -44.97
CA VAL A 199 9.91 -18.90 -43.70
C VAL A 199 8.72 -19.37 -42.85
N LEU A 200 7.63 -18.59 -42.81
CA LEU A 200 6.41 -18.96 -42.08
C LEU A 200 5.71 -20.18 -42.69
N LEU A 201 5.68 -20.29 -44.01
CA LEU A 201 5.11 -21.44 -44.73
C LEU A 201 5.95 -22.71 -44.57
N GLY A 202 7.25 -22.58 -44.27
CA GLY A 202 8.15 -23.70 -43.99
C GLY A 202 8.01 -24.30 -42.59
N ILE A 203 7.18 -23.73 -41.72
CA ILE A 203 6.99 -24.22 -40.34
C ILE A 203 6.15 -25.51 -40.37
N THR A 204 6.71 -26.59 -39.84
CA THR A 204 6.02 -27.88 -39.72
C THR A 204 4.89 -27.80 -38.67
N PRO A 205 3.89 -28.69 -38.70
CA PRO A 205 2.86 -28.76 -37.66
C PRO A 205 3.43 -28.87 -36.23
N ALA A 206 4.53 -29.61 -36.07
CA ALA A 206 5.25 -29.70 -34.79
C ALA A 206 5.83 -28.34 -34.35
N GLY A 207 6.33 -27.53 -35.29
CA GLY A 207 6.77 -26.16 -35.03
C GLY A 207 5.64 -25.24 -34.56
N TRP A 208 4.46 -25.34 -35.17
CA TRP A 208 3.27 -24.59 -34.73
C TRP A 208 2.79 -25.01 -33.35
N LEU A 209 2.79 -26.32 -33.04
CA LEU A 209 2.47 -26.82 -31.71
C LEU A 209 3.47 -26.33 -30.65
N GLY A 210 4.77 -26.30 -30.98
CA GLY A 210 5.80 -25.72 -30.12
C GLY A 210 5.57 -24.24 -29.84
N ALA A 211 5.24 -23.45 -30.88
CA ALA A 211 4.90 -22.03 -30.72
C ALA A 211 3.66 -21.81 -29.84
N LEU A 212 2.62 -22.62 -30.03
CA LEU A 212 1.41 -22.58 -29.19
C LEU A 212 1.73 -22.92 -27.73
N ALA A 213 2.53 -23.96 -27.48
CA ALA A 213 2.94 -24.35 -26.13
C ALA A 213 3.74 -23.23 -25.45
N CYS A 214 4.69 -22.60 -26.15
CA CYS A 214 5.44 -21.43 -25.66
C CYS A 214 4.51 -20.26 -25.32
N PHE A 215 3.51 -19.98 -26.16
CA PHE A 215 2.52 -18.94 -25.90
C PHE A 215 1.69 -19.24 -24.65
N VAL A 216 1.22 -20.49 -24.47
CA VAL A 216 0.48 -20.90 -23.28
C VAL A 216 1.34 -20.78 -22.02
N LEU A 217 2.59 -21.27 -22.04
CA LEU A 217 3.51 -21.14 -20.91
C LEU A 217 3.78 -19.67 -20.53
N TRP A 218 3.94 -18.81 -21.53
CA TRP A 218 4.08 -17.37 -21.33
C TRP A 218 2.85 -16.77 -20.63
N GLN A 219 1.63 -17.12 -21.08
CA GLN A 219 0.39 -16.65 -20.45
C GLN A 219 0.24 -17.16 -19.01
N VAL A 220 0.57 -18.43 -18.75
CA VAL A 220 0.54 -19.02 -17.39
C VAL A 220 1.54 -18.32 -16.47
N LEU A 221 2.76 -18.09 -16.93
CA LEU A 221 3.78 -17.37 -16.16
C LEU A 221 3.33 -15.93 -15.84
N LEU A 222 2.73 -15.23 -16.81
CA LEU A 222 2.17 -13.90 -16.58
C LEU A 222 1.05 -13.92 -15.54
N GLY A 223 0.10 -14.85 -15.66
CA GLY A 223 -0.99 -14.99 -14.68
C GLY A 223 -0.47 -15.27 -13.27
N TRP A 224 0.55 -16.12 -13.15
CA TRP A 224 1.21 -16.42 -11.88
C TRP A 224 1.95 -15.20 -11.30
N LEU A 225 2.68 -14.44 -12.11
CA LEU A 225 3.38 -13.23 -11.65
C LEU A 225 2.38 -12.15 -11.21
N VAL A 226 1.28 -11.97 -11.94
CA VAL A 226 0.24 -10.99 -11.61
C VAL A 226 -0.49 -11.35 -10.31
N SER A 227 -0.80 -12.64 -10.08
CA SER A 227 -1.42 -13.08 -8.83
C SER A 227 -0.50 -12.87 -7.62
N ARG A 228 0.82 -13.07 -7.79
CA ARG A 228 1.84 -12.77 -6.77
C ARG A 228 2.04 -11.26 -6.54
N ALA A 229 1.82 -10.43 -7.55
CA ALA A 229 1.87 -8.97 -7.44
C ALA A 229 0.63 -8.37 -6.75
N SER A 230 -0.49 -9.10 -6.75
CA SER A 230 -1.76 -8.70 -6.15
C SER A 230 -2.30 -9.83 -5.25
N PRO A 231 -1.64 -10.15 -4.12
CA PRO A 231 -2.12 -11.22 -3.24
C PRO A 231 -3.54 -10.88 -2.79
N LEU A 232 -4.45 -11.83 -2.98
CA LEU A 232 -5.83 -11.71 -2.51
C LEU A 232 -5.83 -11.47 -1.00
N PRO A 233 -6.71 -10.61 -0.47
CA PRO A 233 -6.88 -10.44 0.98
C PRO A 233 -7.11 -11.81 1.63
N GLY A 234 -6.18 -12.26 2.50
CA GLY A 234 -6.27 -13.54 3.21
C GLY A 234 -5.30 -14.65 2.78
N GLN A 235 -4.52 -14.46 1.71
CA GLN A 235 -3.52 -15.46 1.26
C GLN A 235 -2.06 -15.13 1.65
N ALA A 236 -1.84 -14.41 2.75
CA ALA A 236 -0.48 -14.30 3.28
C ALA A 236 -0.01 -15.72 3.71
N PRO A 237 1.14 -16.21 3.23
CA PRO A 237 1.69 -17.46 3.72
C PRO A 237 1.96 -17.31 5.22
N ARG A 238 1.41 -18.25 6.01
CA ARG A 238 1.79 -18.45 7.41
C ARG A 238 3.28 -18.75 7.51
#